data_AF-A0A2C1YYQ6-F1
#
_entry.id   AF-A0A2C1YYQ6-F1
#
_cell.length_a   1.000
_cell.length_b   1.000
_cell.length_c   1.000
_cell.angle_alpha   90.00
_cell.angle_beta   90.00
_cell.angle_gamma   90.00
#
_symmetry.space_group_name_H-M   'P 1'
#
loop_
_entity.id
_entity.type
_entity.pdbx_description
1 polymer ?
#
loop_
_entity_poly.entity_id
_entity_poly.type
_entity_poly.pdbx_seq_one_letter_code
_entity_poly.pdbx_strand_id
1 'polypeptide(L)'
;MISPISVLSAYLEGKPLIKHKNQVQAIFPFGFNTSQKMATEKALANQLSVIEGPPGTGKTQTILNIIANAILNNKTVALDWVLHHL
;
A
#
# COMPACT_ATOMS: atom_id res chain seq x y z
N MET A 1 16.45 -15.85 -8.47
CA MET A 1 16.42 -14.75 -9.47
C MET A 1 15.47 -13.68 -8.97
N ILE A 2 15.84 -12.40 -9.07
CA ILE A 2 14.98 -11.27 -8.65
C ILE A 2 14.04 -10.92 -9.82
N SER A 3 12.77 -10.64 -9.53
CA SER A 3 11.82 -10.23 -10.56
C SER A 3 12.16 -8.82 -11.09
N PRO A 4 12.27 -8.61 -12.41
CA PRO A 4 12.71 -7.34 -13.00
C PRO A 4 11.72 -6.18 -12.79
N ILE A 5 10.46 -6.48 -12.41
CA ILE A 5 9.43 -5.49 -12.11
C ILE A 5 9.28 -5.21 -10.60
N SER A 6 10.11 -5.84 -9.75
CA SER A 6 10.05 -5.66 -8.31
C SER A 6 10.66 -4.33 -7.86
N VAL A 7 10.20 -3.83 -6.71
CA VAL A 7 10.82 -2.68 -6.03
C VAL A 7 12.31 -2.93 -5.77
N LEU A 8 12.69 -4.16 -5.43
CA LEU A 8 14.09 -4.53 -5.18
C LEU A 8 14.95 -4.41 -6.45
N SER A 9 14.47 -4.84 -7.62
CA SER A 9 15.19 -4.67 -8.89
C SER A 9 15.41 -3.19 -9.20
N ALA A 10 14.35 -2.37 -9.06
CA ALA A 10 14.43 -0.94 -9.30
C ALA A 10 15.47 -0.26 -8.39
N TYR A 11 15.51 -0.66 -7.11
CA TYR A 11 16.51 -0.18 -6.15
C TYR A 11 17.94 -0.56 -6.54
N LEU A 12 18.18 -1.84 -6.84
CA LEU A 12 19.52 -2.34 -7.20
C LEU A 12 20.06 -1.75 -8.51
N GLU A 13 19.17 -1.41 -9.44
CA GLU A 13 19.53 -0.86 -10.75
C GLU A 13 19.49 0.67 -10.81
N GLY A 14 19.14 1.35 -9.70
CA GLY A 14 18.99 2.81 -9.66
C GLY A 14 17.88 3.35 -10.58
N LYS A 15 16.87 2.53 -10.88
CA LYS A 15 15.74 2.92 -11.74
C LYS A 15 14.66 3.64 -10.94
N PRO A 16 13.94 4.60 -11.55
CA PRO A 16 12.83 5.27 -10.88
C PRO A 16 11.68 4.29 -10.58
N LEU A 17 11.01 4.49 -9.44
CA LEU A 17 9.82 3.73 -9.07
C LEU A 17 8.63 4.07 -9.97
N ILE A 18 7.81 3.06 -10.24
CA ILE A 18 6.68 3.18 -11.15
C ILE A 18 5.50 3.88 -10.43
N LYS A 19 4.87 4.82 -11.14
CA LYS A 19 3.55 5.36 -10.77
C LYS A 19 2.51 4.84 -11.74
N HIS A 20 1.44 4.26 -11.21
CA HIS A 20 0.33 3.76 -12.00
C HIS A 20 -0.62 4.92 -12.34
N LYS A 21 -0.87 5.14 -13.63
CA LYS A 21 -1.77 6.21 -14.12
C LYS A 21 -3.26 5.85 -14.01
N ASN A 22 -3.60 4.59 -13.79
CA ASN A 22 -4.99 4.17 -13.75
C ASN A 22 -5.61 4.49 -12.39
N GLN A 23 -6.45 5.51 -12.38
CA GLN A 23 -7.38 5.81 -11.31
C GLN A 23 -8.48 4.74 -11.31
N VAL A 24 -8.21 3.58 -10.71
CA VAL A 24 -9.30 2.74 -10.24
C VAL A 24 -10.01 3.53 -9.16
N GLN A 25 -11.32 3.70 -9.28
CA GLN A 25 -12.11 4.39 -8.27
C GLN A 25 -11.97 3.63 -6.95
N ALA A 26 -11.16 4.16 -6.04
CA ALA A 26 -10.86 3.49 -4.79
C ALA A 26 -12.12 3.39 -3.94
N ILE A 27 -12.38 2.21 -3.41
CA ILE A 27 -13.45 2.00 -2.43
C ILE A 27 -12.91 2.07 -1.01
N PHE A 28 -13.79 2.37 -0.06
CA PHE A 28 -13.43 2.49 1.35
C PHE A 28 -14.49 1.82 2.23
N PRO A 29 -14.48 0.48 2.31
CA PRO A 29 -15.47 -0.26 3.09
C PRO A 29 -15.28 -0.10 4.60
N PHE A 30 -14.15 0.44 5.06
CA PHE A 30 -13.88 0.75 6.46
C PHE A 30 -13.72 2.26 6.66
N GLY A 31 -14.13 2.76 7.83
CA GLY A 31 -14.08 4.17 8.18
C GLY A 31 -12.69 4.77 7.97
N PHE A 32 -12.64 6.00 7.48
CA PHE A 32 -11.41 6.73 7.20
C PHE A 32 -11.57 8.23 7.45
N ASN A 33 -10.44 8.91 7.62
CA ASN A 33 -10.34 10.37 7.54
C ASN A 33 -9.56 10.82 6.28
N THR A 34 -9.42 12.12 6.08
CA THR A 34 -8.76 12.69 4.91
C THR A 34 -7.31 12.21 4.71
N SER A 35 -6.52 12.07 5.78
CA SER A 35 -5.13 11.63 5.65
C SER A 35 -5.02 10.15 5.30
N GLN A 36 -5.89 9.30 5.87
CA GLN A 36 -5.97 7.88 5.56
C GLN A 36 -6.51 7.61 4.15
N LYS A 37 -7.48 8.41 3.67
CA LYS A 37 -7.96 8.39 2.28
C LYS A 37 -6.80 8.62 1.32
N MET A 38 -6.05 9.70 1.55
CA MET A 38 -4.89 10.05 0.73
C MET A 38 -3.79 9.00 0.80
N ALA A 39 -3.56 8.40 1.98
CA ALA A 39 -2.59 7.32 2.13
C ALA A 39 -2.99 6.07 1.32
N THR A 40 -4.27 5.71 1.33
CA THR A 40 -4.82 4.59 0.53
C THR A 40 -4.68 4.87 -0.96
N GLU A 41 -5.07 6.05 -1.42
CA GLU A 41 -4.95 6.45 -2.84
C GLU A 41 -3.49 6.45 -3.31
N LYS A 42 -2.57 6.95 -2.48
CA LYS A 42 -1.13 6.89 -2.76
C LYS A 42 -0.61 5.45 -2.81
N ALA A 43 -1.05 4.58 -1.91
CA ALA A 43 -0.65 3.17 -1.91
C ALA A 43 -1.09 2.44 -3.18
N LEU A 44 -2.25 2.79 -3.74
CA LEU A 44 -2.74 2.20 -4.99
C LEU A 44 -2.06 2.76 -6.24
N ALA A 45 -1.61 4.03 -6.18
CA ALA A 45 -1.01 4.72 -7.32
C ALA A 45 0.52 4.55 -7.43
N ASN A 46 1.21 4.16 -6.36
CA ASN A 46 2.68 4.07 -6.34
C ASN A 46 3.14 2.63 -6.08
N GLN A 47 4.22 2.21 -6.76
CA GLN A 47 4.83 0.89 -6.59
C GLN A 47 5.36 0.65 -5.16
N LEU A 48 5.71 1.71 -4.43
CA LEU A 48 6.11 1.69 -3.02
C LEU A 48 5.47 2.88 -2.32
N SER A 49 4.96 2.65 -1.11
CA SER A 49 4.42 3.70 -0.24
C SER A 49 4.79 3.42 1.20
N VAL A 50 5.19 4.46 1.92
CA VAL A 50 5.42 4.45 3.38
C VAL A 50 4.29 5.26 4.01
N ILE A 51 3.56 4.64 4.95
CA ILE A 51 2.41 5.25 5.61
C ILE A 51 2.68 5.32 7.10
N GLU A 52 2.74 6.53 7.62
CA GLU A 52 2.96 6.79 9.04
C GLU A 52 1.76 7.53 9.64
N GLY A 53 1.65 7.47 10.97
CA GLY A 53 0.72 8.32 11.70
C GLY A 53 0.96 8.23 13.21
N PRO A 54 0.23 9.01 14.02
CA PRO A 54 0.29 8.87 15.48
C PRO A 54 -0.24 7.49 15.94
N PRO A 55 0.10 7.02 17.16
CA PRO A 55 -0.50 5.82 17.73
C PRO A 55 -2.02 6.01 17.91
N GLY A 56 -2.80 4.93 17.79
CA GLY A 56 -4.26 4.97 17.94
C GLY A 56 -5.05 5.59 16.78
N THR A 57 -4.40 6.07 15.71
CA THR A 57 -5.07 6.76 14.60
C THR A 57 -5.58 5.84 13.49
N GLY A 58 -5.97 4.60 13.83
CA GLY A 58 -6.65 3.72 12.88
C GLY A 58 -5.84 3.32 11.63
N LYS A 59 -4.52 3.07 11.76
CA LYS A 59 -3.70 2.56 10.64
C LYS A 59 -4.23 1.25 10.09
N THR A 60 -4.78 0.40 10.96
CA THR A 60 -5.39 -0.88 10.59
C THR A 60 -6.50 -0.67 9.56
N GLN A 61 -7.34 0.35 9.72
CA GLN A 61 -8.40 0.69 8.76
C GLN A 61 -7.81 1.09 7.41
N THR A 62 -6.70 1.84 7.39
CA THR A 62 -5.96 2.15 6.15
C THR A 62 -5.46 0.87 5.47
N ILE A 63 -4.85 -0.05 6.23
CA ILE A 63 -4.38 -1.35 5.71
C ILE A 63 -5.55 -2.13 5.11
N LEU A 64 -6.67 -2.22 5.83
CA LEU A 64 -7.87 -2.94 5.37
C LEU A 64 -8.48 -2.30 4.10
N ASN A 65 -8.49 -0.97 3.99
CA ASN A 65 -8.93 -0.28 2.77
C ASN A 65 -7.99 -0.56 1.59
N ILE A 66 -6.67 -0.63 1.80
CA ILE A 66 -5.72 -1.02 0.74
C ILE A 66 -5.98 -2.47 0.28
N ILE A 67 -6.16 -3.39 1.24
CA ILE A 67 -6.44 -4.81 0.94
C ILE A 67 -7.74 -4.96 0.16
N ALA A 68 -8.81 -4.27 0.56
CA ALA A 68 -10.10 -4.32 -0.14
C ALA A 68 -9.96 -3.92 -1.61
N ASN A 69 -9.22 -2.84 -1.89
CA ASN A 69 -8.95 -2.42 -3.27
C ASN A 69 -8.05 -3.41 -4.01
N ALA A 70 -7.05 -4.01 -3.36
CA ALA A 70 -6.21 -5.04 -3.97
C ALA A 70 -7.03 -6.27 -4.41
N ILE A 71 -7.92 -6.76 -3.54
CA ILE A 71 -8.81 -7.91 -3.82
C ILE A 71 -9.73 -7.60 -4.99
N LEU A 72 -10.38 -6.42 -5.01
CA LEU A 72 -11.25 -6.02 -6.12
C LEU A 72 -10.53 -5.90 -7.47
N ASN A 73 -9.22 -5.66 -7.45
CA ASN A 73 -8.38 -5.60 -8.65
C ASN A 73 -7.71 -6.95 -8.96
N ASN A 74 -8.22 -8.05 -8.41
CA ASN A 74 -7.71 -9.41 -8.58
C ASN A 74 -6.21 -9.51 -8.27
N LYS A 75 -5.73 -8.79 -7.25
CA LYS A 75 -4.35 -8.86 -6.77
C LYS A 75 -4.25 -9.78 -5.55
N THR A 76 -3.09 -10.41 -5.39
CA THR A 76 -2.73 -11.16 -4.18
C THR A 76 -2.07 -10.23 -3.18
N VAL A 77 -2.41 -10.40 -1.89
CA VAL A 77 -1.82 -9.63 -0.80
C VAL A 77 -1.06 -10.57 0.13
N ALA A 78 0.17 -10.20 0.47
CA ALA A 78 0.91 -10.78 1.58
C ALA A 78 0.89 -9.80 2.76
N LEU A 79 0.64 -10.32 3.96
CA LEU A 79 0.69 -9.56 5.21
C LEU A 79 1.75 -10.17 6.10
N ASP A 80 2.56 -9.30 6.70
CA ASP A 80 3.57 -9.68 7.68
C ASP A 80 3.48 -8.73 8.88
N TRP A 81 3.69 -9.28 10.07
CA TRP A 81 3.70 -8.52 11.32
C TRP A 81 4.86 -8.98 12.19
N VAL A 82 5.65 -8.03 12.67
CA VAL A 82 6.76 -8.32 13.56
C VAL A 82 6.25 -8.34 15.00
N LEU A 83 6.13 -9.55 15.57
CA LEU A 83 6.04 -9.76 17.01
C LEU A 83 7.38 -9.36 17.63
N HIS A 84 7.43 -8.22 18.32
CA HIS A 84 8.50 -8.00 19.30
C HIS A 84 8.22 -8.92 20.49
N HIS A 85 8.97 -10.02 20.60
CA HIS A 85 9.12 -10.73 21.86
C HIS A 85 10.01 -9.88 22.76
N LEU A 86 9.41 -9.33 23.83
CA LEU A 86 10.13 -8.80 24.99
C LEU A 86 10.65 -9.97 25.83
#